data_AF-A0A094EHT0-F1
#
_entry.id   AF-A0A094EHT0-F1
#
_cell.length_a   1.000
_cell.length_b   1.000
_cell.length_c   1.000
_cell.angle_alpha   90.00
_cell.angle_beta   90.00
_cell.angle_gamma   90.00
#
_symmetry.space_group_name_H-M   'P 1'
#
loop_
_entity.id
_entity.type
_entity.pdbx_description
1 polymer ?
#
loop_
_entity_poly.entity_id
_entity_poly.type
_entity_poly.pdbx_seq_one_letter_code
_entity_poly.pdbx_strand_id
1 'polypeptide(L)'
;MPPKTTSLCSCGGKLRTGTALADHLKDSPKHNKPPVKGNKVPKTLNSTTKPMAMETKPDISAPVNNTQTSEMTTSAPPAAEAEETPLVQCTAKLRAKEPEPIVTTIEETPEKKLERINANVKEAQSIHNRLVAKLDELIGFEITRELKASIKKEIKSSLKRDLEGEIKAEFGGDLKKLKVEMMADLISELKADFKNVVKEEIKNEFRMTVAYELVSKDEVKTEPIDNLKSELKAELKIELLEEFKNRKPESSEGYAGEPKGGRRICIEDLMTMEDMDDIVVL
;
A
#
# COMPACT_ATOMS: atom_id res chain seq x y z
N MET A 1 -38.44 24.58 9.67
CA MET A 1 -37.33 24.95 10.57
C MET A 1 -36.16 24.01 10.29
N PRO A 2 -34.94 24.50 10.03
CA PRO A 2 -33.81 23.62 9.78
C PRO A 2 -33.43 22.83 11.05
N PRO A 3 -32.99 21.56 10.92
CA PRO A 3 -32.58 20.76 12.06
C PRO A 3 -31.33 21.36 12.71
N LYS A 4 -31.36 21.54 14.04
CA LYS A 4 -30.22 22.00 14.81
C LYS A 4 -29.13 20.92 14.78
N THR A 5 -28.11 21.11 13.95
CA THR A 5 -26.91 20.29 13.94
C THR A 5 -26.14 20.51 15.25
N THR A 6 -26.09 19.49 16.10
CA THR A 6 -25.26 19.51 17.32
C THR A 6 -23.84 19.12 16.90
N SER A 7 -22.86 19.98 17.16
CA SER A 7 -21.47 19.65 16.89
C SER A 7 -20.99 18.57 17.86
N LEU A 8 -20.31 17.55 17.32
CA LEU A 8 -19.72 16.45 18.07
C LEU A 8 -18.21 16.65 18.13
N CYS A 9 -17.62 16.38 19.30
CA CYS A 9 -16.18 16.37 19.49
C CYS A 9 -15.59 15.12 18.81
N SER A 10 -14.31 15.17 18.42
CA SER A 10 -13.58 13.99 17.91
C SER A 10 -13.47 12.85 18.92
N CYS A 11 -13.79 13.10 20.20
CA CYS A 11 -13.93 12.07 21.23
C CYS A 11 -15.29 11.34 21.21
N GLY A 12 -16.27 11.80 20.40
CA GLY A 12 -17.65 11.29 20.33
C GLY A 12 -18.63 12.00 21.27
N GLY A 13 -18.17 12.94 22.10
CA GLY A 13 -19.01 13.71 23.02
C GLY A 13 -19.77 14.85 22.34
N LYS A 14 -21.01 15.12 22.77
CA LYS A 14 -21.79 16.30 22.33
C LYS A 14 -21.11 17.57 22.86
N LEU A 15 -20.71 18.47 21.97
CA LEU A 15 -20.11 19.74 22.36
C LEU A 15 -21.20 20.62 22.97
N ARG A 16 -21.14 20.81 24.29
CA ARG A 16 -21.96 21.83 24.96
C ARG A 16 -21.33 23.19 24.67
N THR A 17 -22.14 24.20 24.33
CA THR A 17 -21.66 25.58 24.18
C THR A 17 -21.36 26.20 25.55
N GLY A 18 -20.36 27.09 25.62
CA GLY A 18 -20.02 27.85 26.84
C GLY A 18 -18.87 27.26 27.66
N THR A 19 -18.83 27.57 28.95
CA THR A 19 -17.76 27.16 29.89
C THR A 19 -17.57 25.64 29.95
N ALA A 20 -18.65 24.86 29.79
CA ALA A 20 -18.60 23.40 29.72
C ALA A 20 -17.74 22.84 28.57
N LEU A 21 -17.53 23.61 27.49
CA LEU A 21 -16.62 23.22 26.41
C LEU A 21 -15.16 23.34 26.83
N ALA A 22 -14.82 24.43 27.53
CA ALA A 22 -13.47 24.70 27.98
C ALA A 22 -13.01 23.65 29.00
N ASP A 23 -13.90 23.24 29.89
CA ASP A 23 -13.61 22.20 30.89
C ASP A 23 -13.45 20.82 30.21
N HIS A 24 -14.30 20.49 29.24
CA HIS A 24 -14.15 19.25 28.48
C HIS A 24 -12.82 19.15 27.71
N LEU A 25 -12.34 20.27 27.15
CA LEU A 25 -11.06 20.31 26.44
C LEU A 25 -9.85 20.21 27.38
N LYS A 26 -9.97 20.68 28.63
CA LYS A 26 -8.91 20.58 29.64
C LYS A 26 -8.83 19.18 30.27
N ASP A 27 -9.97 18.59 30.59
CA ASP A 27 -10.02 17.38 31.40
C ASP A 27 -10.04 16.08 30.58
N SER A 28 -10.31 16.16 29.27
CA SER A 28 -10.33 14.95 28.45
C SER A 28 -8.91 14.46 28.14
N PRO A 29 -8.54 13.22 28.52
CA PRO A 29 -7.21 12.66 28.27
C PRO A 29 -6.89 12.52 26.77
N LYS A 30 -7.89 12.59 25.89
CA LYS A 30 -7.69 12.59 24.43
C LYS A 30 -7.15 13.91 23.88
N HIS A 31 -7.37 15.02 24.58
CA HIS A 31 -6.89 16.36 24.20
C HIS A 31 -5.61 16.77 24.93
N ASN A 32 -5.30 16.10 26.05
CA ASN A 32 -4.15 16.40 26.89
C ASN A 32 -2.85 15.73 26.36
N LYS A 33 -2.58 15.88 25.07
CA LYS A 33 -1.25 15.52 24.53
C LYS A 33 -0.28 16.65 24.89
N PRO A 34 0.83 16.37 25.59
CA PRO A 34 1.81 17.39 25.89
C PRO A 34 2.28 18.04 24.57
N PRO A 35 2.50 19.36 24.54
CA PRO A 35 2.97 20.04 23.35
C PRO A 35 4.29 19.40 22.92
N VAL A 36 4.25 18.69 21.78
CA VAL A 36 5.43 18.15 21.15
C VAL A 36 6.32 19.35 20.85
N LYS A 37 7.47 19.46 21.53
CA LYS A 37 8.52 20.45 21.26
C LYS A 37 9.07 20.17 19.85
N GLY A 38 8.38 20.71 18.84
CA GLY A 38 8.80 20.69 17.46
C GLY A 38 9.84 21.77 17.21
N ASN A 39 10.96 21.37 16.62
CA ASN A 39 12.03 22.26 16.20
C ASN A 39 11.50 23.36 15.26
N LYS A 40 12.00 24.58 15.45
CA LYS A 40 11.76 25.72 14.57
C LYS A 40 12.19 25.37 13.14
N VAL A 41 11.24 25.41 12.21
CA VAL A 41 11.47 25.45 10.75
C VAL A 41 10.78 26.71 10.20
N PRO A 42 11.36 27.39 9.18
CA PRO A 42 11.01 28.77 8.86
C PRO A 42 9.67 28.91 8.15
N LYS A 43 9.04 30.07 8.40
CA LYS A 43 7.94 30.62 7.61
C LYS A 43 8.33 30.74 6.14
N THR A 44 7.48 30.27 5.23
CA THR A 44 7.01 31.04 4.06
C THR A 44 5.89 30.36 3.29
N LEU A 45 5.13 31.23 2.62
CA LEU A 45 4.22 31.05 1.48
C LEU A 45 2.73 30.78 1.72
N ASN A 46 1.98 31.82 1.39
CA ASN A 46 0.56 31.89 1.14
C ASN A 46 0.15 30.89 0.04
N SER A 47 -0.95 30.17 0.25
CA SER A 47 -1.77 29.67 -0.85
C SER A 47 -3.25 29.82 -0.49
N THR A 48 -3.91 30.63 -1.30
CA THR A 48 -5.36 30.84 -1.31
C THR A 48 -5.96 29.72 -2.14
N THR A 49 -6.60 28.75 -1.50
CA THR A 49 -7.27 27.65 -2.20
C THR A 49 -8.75 27.60 -1.83
N LYS A 50 -9.61 27.78 -2.83
CA LYS A 50 -11.07 27.63 -2.75
C LYS A 50 -11.44 26.19 -2.33
N PRO A 51 -12.53 25.99 -1.57
CA PRO A 51 -13.04 24.65 -1.29
C PRO A 51 -13.83 24.12 -2.49
N MET A 52 -13.41 22.95 -3.01
CA MET A 52 -14.20 22.13 -3.92
C MET A 52 -15.22 21.33 -3.10
N ALA A 53 -16.49 21.46 -3.46
CA ALA A 53 -17.59 20.69 -2.91
C ALA A 53 -17.53 19.25 -3.44
N MET A 54 -17.46 18.27 -2.55
CA MET A 54 -17.70 16.87 -2.93
C MET A 54 -19.18 16.56 -2.78
N GLU A 55 -19.86 16.33 -3.90
CA GLU A 55 -21.16 15.68 -3.92
C GLU A 55 -20.97 14.20 -3.62
N THR A 56 -21.61 13.73 -2.55
CA THR A 56 -21.81 12.31 -2.30
C THR A 56 -23.25 11.95 -2.70
N LYS A 57 -23.39 10.95 -3.57
CA LYS A 57 -24.63 10.19 -3.73
C LYS A 57 -24.38 8.71 -3.38
N PRO A 58 -25.34 8.05 -2.72
CA PRO A 58 -25.25 6.64 -2.37
C PRO A 58 -26.05 5.76 -3.35
N ASP A 59 -26.05 4.46 -3.02
CA ASP A 59 -26.84 3.34 -3.56
C ASP A 59 -26.17 2.52 -4.67
N ILE A 60 -25.74 1.31 -4.29
CA ILE A 60 -26.28 0.06 -4.85
C ILE A 60 -26.29 -0.99 -3.73
N SER A 61 -27.47 -1.50 -3.47
CA SER A 61 -27.75 -2.71 -2.71
C SER A 61 -27.91 -3.88 -3.68
N ALA A 62 -27.29 -5.03 -3.40
CA ALA A 62 -27.75 -6.32 -3.88
C ALA A 62 -27.18 -7.45 -3.00
N PRO A 63 -27.95 -8.53 -2.76
CA PRO A 63 -27.57 -9.63 -1.88
C PRO A 63 -26.87 -10.74 -2.68
N VAL A 64 -25.81 -11.31 -2.14
CA VAL A 64 -25.26 -12.58 -2.66
C VAL A 64 -25.20 -13.58 -1.52
N ASN A 65 -26.16 -14.50 -1.56
CA ASN A 65 -26.10 -15.78 -0.88
C ASN A 65 -24.89 -16.54 -1.45
N ASN A 66 -24.00 -17.01 -0.58
CA ASN A 66 -23.18 -18.17 -0.93
C ASN A 66 -22.92 -19.02 0.31
N THR A 67 -23.66 -20.11 0.37
CA THR A 67 -23.44 -21.28 1.20
C THR A 67 -22.21 -22.00 0.64
N GLN A 68 -21.10 -21.98 1.35
CA GLN A 68 -19.97 -22.86 1.04
C GLN A 68 -19.71 -23.77 2.23
N THR A 69 -20.28 -24.96 2.10
CA THR A 69 -19.88 -26.21 2.74
C THR A 69 -18.42 -26.47 2.38
N SER A 70 -17.53 -26.43 3.36
CA SER A 70 -16.18 -26.98 3.21
C SER A 70 -15.97 -28.07 4.25
N GLU A 71 -15.66 -29.25 3.72
CA GLU A 71 -15.46 -30.50 4.42
C GLU A 71 -14.23 -30.42 5.32
N MET A 72 -14.40 -30.74 6.60
CA MET A 72 -13.29 -31.03 7.51
C MET A 72 -12.72 -32.41 7.17
N THR A 73 -11.64 -32.45 6.39
CA THR A 73 -10.72 -33.60 6.43
C THR A 73 -9.83 -33.47 7.65
N THR A 74 -10.23 -34.16 8.72
CA THR A 74 -9.45 -34.38 9.94
C THR A 74 -8.27 -35.29 9.61
N SER A 75 -7.07 -34.72 9.42
CA SER A 75 -5.84 -35.51 9.35
C SER A 75 -5.42 -35.91 10.76
N ALA A 76 -5.49 -37.21 11.05
CA ALA A 76 -4.97 -37.82 12.27
C ALA A 76 -3.44 -37.64 12.36
N PRO A 77 -2.88 -37.33 13.55
CA PRO A 77 -1.44 -37.36 13.75
C PRO A 77 -0.94 -38.81 13.92
N PRO A 78 0.31 -39.11 13.52
CA PRO A 78 0.88 -40.44 13.65
C PRO A 78 1.22 -40.75 15.10
N ALA A 79 0.86 -41.96 15.52
CA ALA A 79 1.29 -42.60 16.74
C ALA A 79 2.77 -42.99 16.65
N ALA A 80 3.60 -42.40 17.50
CA ALA A 80 4.95 -42.82 17.91
C ALA A 80 5.34 -41.88 19.06
N GLU A 81 5.94 -42.24 20.18
CA GLU A 81 6.71 -43.41 20.59
C GLU A 81 6.37 -43.73 22.05
N ALA A 82 6.31 -45.01 22.38
CA ALA A 82 6.25 -45.47 23.76
C ALA A 82 7.64 -45.33 24.40
N GLU A 83 7.81 -44.37 25.31
CA GLU A 83 8.94 -44.38 26.23
C GLU A 83 8.67 -45.38 27.36
N GLU A 84 9.60 -46.32 27.48
CA GLU A 84 9.67 -47.37 28.50
C GLU A 84 9.64 -46.77 29.91
N THR A 85 8.62 -47.14 30.68
CA THR A 85 8.58 -46.90 32.12
C THR A 85 9.45 -47.96 32.81
N PRO A 86 10.37 -47.56 33.71
CA PRO A 86 11.19 -48.52 34.44
C PRO A 86 10.33 -49.27 35.46
N LEU A 87 10.20 -50.58 35.26
CA LEU A 87 9.56 -51.52 36.17
C LEU A 87 10.36 -51.59 37.48
N VAL A 88 9.98 -50.76 38.46
CA VAL A 88 10.54 -50.81 39.82
C VAL A 88 10.07 -52.11 40.49
N GLN A 89 10.94 -53.11 40.50
CA GLN A 89 10.76 -54.35 41.25
C GLN A 89 10.88 -54.07 42.75
N CYS A 90 9.76 -53.83 43.42
CA CYS A 90 9.68 -53.82 44.87
C CYS A 90 9.79 -55.26 45.42
N THR A 91 10.98 -55.63 45.89
CA THR A 91 11.19 -56.87 46.64
C THR A 91 10.64 -56.70 48.06
N ALA A 92 9.44 -57.23 48.29
CA ALA A 92 8.82 -57.28 49.61
C ALA A 92 9.61 -58.25 50.52
N LYS A 93 10.45 -57.66 51.38
CA LYS A 93 11.19 -58.37 52.43
C LYS A 93 10.24 -58.66 53.58
N LEU A 94 9.64 -59.87 53.58
CA LEU A 94 8.90 -60.44 54.70
C LEU A 94 9.80 -60.46 55.95
N ARG A 95 9.63 -59.48 56.84
CA ARG A 95 10.17 -59.55 58.20
C ARG A 95 9.13 -60.16 59.11
N ALA A 96 9.63 -61.06 59.94
CA ALA A 96 8.90 -61.88 60.88
C ALA A 96 8.06 -61.07 61.85
N LYS A 97 6.91 -61.67 62.14
CA LYS A 97 5.82 -61.30 63.03
C LYS A 97 6.34 -61.09 64.46
N GLU A 98 6.37 -59.85 64.91
CA GLU A 98 6.49 -59.49 66.33
C GLU A 98 5.06 -59.29 66.89
N PRO A 99 4.74 -59.71 68.13
CA PRO A 99 3.37 -59.75 68.63
C PRO A 99 2.78 -58.34 68.72
N GLU A 100 1.66 -58.16 68.04
CA GLU A 100 0.94 -56.89 67.96
C GLU A 100 0.60 -56.35 69.36
N PRO A 101 1.00 -55.11 69.70
CA PRO A 101 0.46 -54.43 70.85
C PRO A 101 -1.03 -54.20 70.61
N ILE A 102 -1.86 -54.62 71.56
CA ILE A 102 -3.31 -54.41 71.55
C ILE A 102 -3.55 -52.90 71.53
N VAL A 103 -3.68 -52.33 70.32
CA VAL A 103 -4.05 -50.93 70.11
C VAL A 103 -5.49 -50.81 70.59
N THR A 104 -5.66 -50.24 71.77
CA THR A 104 -6.95 -49.78 72.26
C THR A 104 -7.45 -48.71 71.29
N THR A 105 -8.33 -49.11 70.38
CA THR A 105 -9.15 -48.20 69.57
C THR A 105 -9.99 -47.36 70.52
N ILE A 106 -9.45 -46.21 70.90
CA ILE A 106 -10.21 -45.14 71.55
C ILE A 106 -11.25 -44.71 70.51
N GLU A 107 -12.51 -45.03 70.74
CA GLU A 107 -13.61 -44.59 69.89
C GLU A 107 -13.56 -43.06 69.78
N GLU A 108 -13.30 -42.56 68.56
CA GLU A 108 -13.42 -41.13 68.28
C GLU A 108 -14.88 -40.72 68.53
N THR A 109 -15.06 -39.73 69.40
CA THR A 109 -16.36 -39.12 69.65
C THR A 109 -16.96 -38.59 68.33
N PRO A 110 -18.29 -38.64 68.16
CA PRO A 110 -18.96 -38.24 66.93
C PRO A 110 -18.65 -36.80 66.49
N GLU A 111 -18.36 -35.90 67.44
CA GLU A 111 -17.94 -34.52 67.18
C GLU A 111 -16.61 -34.45 66.41
N LYS A 112 -15.60 -35.24 66.82
CA LYS A 112 -14.30 -35.28 66.12
C LYS A 112 -14.44 -35.83 64.70
N LYS A 113 -15.31 -36.81 64.49
CA LYS A 113 -15.61 -37.34 63.16
C LYS A 113 -16.25 -36.27 62.27
N LEU A 114 -17.18 -35.49 62.81
CA LEU A 114 -17.83 -34.40 62.08
C LEU A 114 -16.85 -33.28 61.71
N GLU A 115 -15.95 -32.90 62.62
CA GLU A 115 -14.88 -31.92 62.33
C GLU A 115 -13.95 -32.42 61.22
N ARG A 116 -13.53 -33.69 61.25
CA ARG A 116 -12.68 -34.28 60.20
C ARG A 116 -13.40 -34.29 58.85
N ILE A 117 -14.69 -34.63 58.82
CA ILE A 117 -15.51 -34.59 57.58
C ILE A 117 -15.58 -33.15 57.04
N ASN A 118 -15.85 -32.17 57.90
CA ASN A 118 -15.93 -30.76 57.49
C ASN A 118 -14.59 -30.22 56.96
N ALA A 119 -13.46 -30.62 57.56
CA ALA A 119 -12.13 -30.28 57.06
C ALA A 119 -11.88 -30.87 55.67
N ASN A 120 -12.21 -32.16 55.48
CA ASN A 120 -12.06 -32.83 54.18
C ASN A 120 -12.95 -32.19 53.10
N VAL A 121 -14.18 -31.78 53.43
CA VAL A 121 -15.08 -31.08 52.50
C VAL A 121 -14.50 -29.71 52.11
N LYS A 122 -13.96 -28.95 53.07
CA LYS A 122 -13.29 -27.67 52.78
C LYS A 122 -12.05 -27.85 51.89
N GLU A 123 -11.26 -28.88 52.14
CA GLU A 123 -10.09 -29.20 51.32
C GLU A 123 -10.50 -29.59 49.90
N ALA A 124 -11.49 -30.49 49.75
CA ALA A 124 -12.02 -30.88 48.45
C ALA A 124 -12.56 -29.67 47.67
N GLN A 125 -13.29 -28.76 48.34
CA GLN A 125 -13.78 -27.54 47.72
C GLN A 125 -12.65 -26.61 47.28
N SER A 126 -11.58 -26.49 48.08
CA SER A 126 -10.39 -25.70 47.73
C SER A 126 -9.69 -26.28 46.50
N ILE A 127 -9.53 -27.60 46.44
CA ILE A 127 -8.96 -28.30 45.28
C ILE A 127 -9.82 -28.07 44.04
N HIS A 128 -11.14 -28.21 44.15
CA HIS A 128 -12.09 -27.96 43.07
C HIS A 128 -11.93 -26.53 42.53
N ASN A 129 -11.95 -25.52 43.40
CA ASN A 129 -11.79 -24.12 43.00
C ASN A 129 -10.44 -23.87 42.31
N ARG A 130 -9.36 -24.50 42.80
CA ARG A 130 -8.03 -24.40 42.17
C ARG A 130 -7.99 -25.03 40.79
N LEU A 131 -8.67 -26.16 40.60
CA LEU A 131 -8.75 -26.84 39.30
C LEU A 131 -9.58 -26.01 38.30
N VAL A 132 -10.72 -25.46 38.73
CA VAL A 132 -11.53 -24.56 37.90
C VAL A 132 -10.71 -23.35 37.45
N ALA A 133 -10.02 -22.68 38.37
CA ALA A 133 -9.18 -21.52 38.02
C ALA A 133 -8.07 -21.87 37.01
N LYS A 134 -7.41 -23.02 37.17
CA LYS A 134 -6.38 -23.48 36.22
C LYS A 134 -6.97 -23.84 34.85
N LEU A 135 -8.16 -24.44 34.84
CA LEU A 135 -8.83 -24.79 33.60
C LEU A 135 -9.26 -23.54 32.85
N ASP A 136 -9.81 -22.54 33.54
CA ASP A 136 -10.17 -21.25 32.96
C ASP A 136 -8.95 -20.51 32.40
N GLU A 137 -7.82 -20.54 33.10
CA GLU A 137 -6.56 -19.95 32.63
C GLU A 137 -6.04 -20.66 31.37
N LEU A 138 -6.02 -21.98 31.35
CA LEU A 138 -5.56 -22.77 30.20
C LEU A 138 -6.46 -22.59 28.99
N ILE A 139 -7.78 -22.67 29.18
CA ILE A 139 -8.76 -22.46 28.10
C ILE A 139 -8.65 -21.03 27.58
N GLY A 140 -8.59 -20.03 28.47
CA GLY A 140 -8.43 -18.63 28.08
C GLY A 140 -7.15 -18.38 27.30
N PHE A 141 -6.04 -18.99 27.71
CA PHE A 141 -4.75 -18.88 27.03
C PHE A 141 -4.79 -19.53 25.63
N GLU A 142 -5.27 -20.77 25.52
CA GLU A 142 -5.26 -21.49 24.24
C GLU A 142 -6.22 -20.83 23.23
N ILE A 143 -7.44 -20.50 23.65
CA ILE A 143 -8.42 -19.81 22.80
C ILE A 143 -7.85 -18.47 22.32
N THR A 144 -7.26 -17.67 23.22
CA THR A 144 -6.69 -16.38 22.84
C THR A 144 -5.52 -16.53 21.87
N ARG A 145 -4.65 -17.52 22.11
CA ARG A 145 -3.48 -17.77 21.26
C ARG A 145 -3.91 -18.22 19.87
N GLU A 146 -4.80 -19.19 19.80
CA GLU A 146 -5.25 -19.80 18.56
C GLU A 146 -6.11 -18.83 17.74
N LEU A 147 -7.08 -18.15 18.35
CA LEU A 147 -7.87 -17.12 17.67
C LEU A 147 -6.97 -15.99 17.14
N LYS A 148 -6.01 -15.51 17.93
CA LYS A 148 -5.10 -14.45 17.49
C LYS A 148 -4.22 -14.91 16.33
N ALA A 149 -3.75 -16.15 16.35
CA ALA A 149 -2.98 -16.73 15.26
C ALA A 149 -3.81 -16.87 13.98
N SER A 150 -5.03 -17.44 14.08
CA SER A 150 -5.95 -17.62 12.97
C SER A 150 -6.40 -16.29 12.37
N ILE A 151 -6.85 -15.34 13.20
CA ILE A 151 -7.22 -13.98 12.77
C ILE A 151 -6.05 -13.31 12.04
N LYS A 152 -4.84 -13.37 12.60
CA LYS A 152 -3.66 -12.75 11.99
C LYS A 152 -3.27 -13.41 10.67
N LYS A 153 -3.44 -14.72 10.52
CA LYS A 153 -3.10 -15.45 9.30
C LYS A 153 -4.14 -15.23 8.21
N GLU A 154 -5.41 -15.41 8.54
CA GLU A 154 -6.49 -15.46 7.58
C GLU A 154 -6.95 -14.07 7.17
N ILE A 155 -7.31 -13.22 8.13
CA ILE A 155 -7.79 -11.86 7.83
C ILE A 155 -6.70 -11.06 7.15
N LYS A 156 -5.46 -11.09 7.65
CA LYS A 156 -4.38 -10.29 7.04
C LYS A 156 -4.05 -10.74 5.62
N SER A 157 -4.10 -12.04 5.33
CA SER A 157 -3.78 -12.54 4.00
C SER A 157 -4.91 -12.31 3.00
N SER A 158 -6.17 -12.54 3.40
CA SER A 158 -7.34 -12.24 2.56
C SER A 158 -7.41 -10.76 2.28
N LEU A 159 -7.40 -9.91 3.31
CA LEU A 159 -7.56 -8.47 3.16
C LEU A 159 -6.45 -7.86 2.29
N LYS A 160 -5.21 -8.36 2.41
CA LYS A 160 -4.11 -7.93 1.54
C LYS A 160 -4.37 -8.33 0.08
N ARG A 161 -4.74 -9.58 -0.17
CA ARG A 161 -4.98 -10.09 -1.53
C ARG A 161 -6.15 -9.36 -2.18
N ASP A 162 -7.24 -9.20 -1.46
CA ASP A 162 -8.48 -8.63 -1.95
C ASP A 162 -8.28 -7.14 -2.23
N LEU A 163 -7.72 -6.37 -1.30
CA LEU A 163 -7.42 -4.95 -1.52
C LEU A 163 -6.39 -4.74 -2.64
N GLU A 164 -5.35 -5.56 -2.73
CA GLU A 164 -4.37 -5.43 -3.81
C GLU A 164 -4.99 -5.77 -5.18
N GLY A 165 -5.87 -6.77 -5.23
CA GLY A 165 -6.62 -7.13 -6.42
C GLY A 165 -7.59 -6.02 -6.85
N GLU A 166 -8.36 -5.49 -5.91
CA GLU A 166 -9.34 -4.44 -6.15
C GLU A 166 -8.67 -3.13 -6.59
N ILE A 167 -7.60 -2.70 -5.91
CA ILE A 167 -6.81 -1.52 -6.33
C ILE A 167 -6.24 -1.70 -7.73
N LYS A 168 -5.72 -2.89 -8.07
CA LYS A 168 -5.20 -3.16 -9.42
C LYS A 168 -6.30 -3.20 -10.48
N ALA A 169 -7.47 -3.74 -10.15
CA ALA A 169 -8.59 -3.82 -11.08
C ALA A 169 -9.20 -2.44 -11.34
N GLU A 170 -9.38 -1.64 -10.29
CA GLU A 170 -9.99 -0.31 -10.36
C GLU A 170 -9.01 0.70 -10.99
N PHE A 171 -7.76 0.77 -10.54
CA PHE A 171 -6.83 1.82 -10.97
C PHE A 171 -5.82 1.37 -12.02
N GLY A 172 -5.61 0.07 -12.21
CA GLY A 172 -4.56 -0.43 -13.12
C GLY A 172 -4.85 -0.15 -14.59
N GLY A 173 -6.12 -0.14 -15.00
CA GLY A 173 -6.54 0.26 -16.34
C GLY A 173 -6.41 1.76 -16.57
N ASP A 174 -6.96 2.55 -15.64
CA ASP A 174 -6.98 4.01 -15.72
C ASP A 174 -5.58 4.60 -15.71
N LEU A 175 -4.67 4.10 -14.87
CA LEU A 175 -3.29 4.57 -14.82
C LEU A 175 -2.53 4.27 -16.13
N LYS A 176 -2.81 3.12 -16.76
CA LYS A 176 -2.25 2.79 -18.08
C LYS A 176 -2.80 3.72 -19.16
N LYS A 177 -4.12 3.98 -19.14
CA LYS A 177 -4.78 4.87 -20.09
C LYS A 177 -4.23 6.29 -19.96
N LEU A 178 -4.15 6.81 -18.74
CA LEU A 178 -3.59 8.13 -18.44
C LEU A 178 -2.14 8.25 -18.94
N LYS A 179 -1.32 7.21 -18.74
CA LYS A 179 0.05 7.20 -19.26
C LYS A 179 0.10 7.31 -20.79
N VAL A 180 -0.75 6.55 -21.49
CA VAL A 180 -0.81 6.58 -22.96
C VAL A 180 -1.30 7.94 -23.46
N GLU A 181 -2.35 8.49 -22.83
CA GLU A 181 -2.93 9.79 -23.16
C GLU A 181 -1.91 10.92 -22.96
N MET A 182 -1.29 11.01 -21.79
CA MET A 182 -0.24 12.00 -21.52
C MET A 182 0.96 11.89 -22.47
N MET A 183 1.38 10.67 -22.83
CA MET A 183 2.47 10.49 -23.79
C MET A 183 2.06 10.92 -25.21
N ALA A 184 0.84 10.63 -25.63
CA ALA A 184 0.34 11.03 -26.94
C ALA A 184 0.20 12.56 -27.04
N ASP A 185 -0.37 13.20 -26.02
CA ASP A 185 -0.53 14.65 -25.96
C ASP A 185 0.83 15.35 -25.98
N LEU A 186 1.77 14.92 -25.12
CA LEU A 186 3.12 15.49 -25.07
C LEU A 186 3.87 15.34 -26.39
N ILE A 187 3.76 14.17 -27.04
CA ILE A 187 4.39 13.93 -28.34
C ILE A 187 3.78 14.84 -29.41
N SER A 188 2.45 14.98 -29.42
CA SER A 188 1.74 15.81 -30.38
C SER A 188 2.10 17.29 -30.23
N GLU A 189 2.11 17.79 -29.00
CA GLU A 189 2.48 19.17 -28.68
C GLU A 189 3.94 19.45 -29.06
N LEU A 190 4.87 18.57 -28.65
CA LEU A 190 6.28 18.71 -28.98
C LEU A 190 6.53 18.65 -30.50
N LYS A 191 5.84 17.77 -31.23
CA LYS A 191 5.96 17.68 -32.70
C LYS A 191 5.44 18.95 -33.39
N ALA A 192 4.32 19.50 -32.92
CA ALA A 192 3.75 20.73 -33.47
C ALA A 192 4.66 21.94 -33.21
N ASP A 193 5.12 22.11 -31.96
CA ASP A 193 6.01 23.21 -31.57
C ASP A 193 7.34 23.12 -32.31
N PHE A 194 7.95 21.94 -32.35
CA PHE A 194 9.20 21.72 -33.08
C PHE A 194 9.04 22.01 -34.58
N LYS A 195 7.97 21.53 -35.22
CA LYS A 195 7.68 21.82 -36.63
C LYS A 195 7.54 23.31 -36.88
N ASN A 196 6.85 24.04 -36.01
CA ASN A 196 6.65 25.48 -36.16
C ASN A 196 7.95 26.27 -35.96
N VAL A 197 8.71 25.97 -34.90
CA VAL A 197 9.98 26.65 -34.59
C VAL A 197 10.99 26.41 -35.70
N VAL A 198 11.22 25.15 -36.09
CA VAL A 198 12.17 24.81 -37.15
C VAL A 198 11.77 25.42 -38.49
N LYS A 199 10.48 25.40 -38.83
CA LYS A 199 9.99 25.99 -40.08
C LYS A 199 10.24 27.50 -40.13
N GLU A 200 9.94 28.23 -39.06
CA GLU A 200 10.16 29.69 -39.05
C GLU A 200 11.65 30.04 -38.98
N GLU A 201 12.48 29.26 -38.26
CA GLU A 201 13.93 29.46 -38.23
C GLU A 201 14.56 29.27 -39.62
N ILE A 202 14.28 28.14 -40.29
CA ILE A 202 14.78 27.87 -41.65
C ILE A 202 14.32 28.95 -42.62
N LYS A 203 13.05 29.37 -42.52
CA LYS A 203 12.51 30.43 -43.38
C LYS A 203 13.20 31.77 -43.15
N ASN A 204 13.53 32.10 -41.91
CA ASN A 204 14.23 33.34 -41.56
C ASN A 204 15.68 33.30 -42.05
N GLU A 205 16.41 32.22 -41.77
CA GLU A 205 17.78 32.00 -42.25
C GLU A 205 17.86 32.02 -43.77
N PHE A 206 16.96 31.33 -44.47
CA PHE A 206 16.91 31.35 -45.93
C PHE A 206 16.67 32.77 -46.47
N ARG A 207 15.74 33.54 -45.88
CA ARG A 207 15.49 34.93 -46.28
C ARG A 207 16.73 35.81 -46.08
N MET A 208 17.43 35.64 -44.96
CA MET A 208 18.64 36.41 -44.66
C MET A 208 19.78 36.05 -45.62
N THR A 209 20.01 34.77 -45.89
CA THR A 209 21.04 34.29 -46.82
C THR A 209 20.79 34.77 -48.24
N VAL A 210 19.56 34.63 -48.74
CA VAL A 210 19.19 35.12 -50.09
C VAL A 210 19.32 36.64 -50.17
N ALA A 211 18.87 37.39 -49.16
CA ALA A 211 19.02 38.84 -49.14
C ALA A 211 20.50 39.27 -49.14
N TYR A 212 21.33 38.61 -48.34
CA TYR A 212 22.76 38.88 -48.28
C TYR A 212 23.47 38.57 -49.60
N GLU A 213 23.19 37.42 -50.22
CA GLU A 213 23.76 37.07 -51.52
C GLU A 213 23.34 38.03 -52.65
N LEU A 214 22.06 38.41 -52.69
CA LEU A 214 21.55 39.34 -53.70
C LEU A 214 22.16 40.73 -53.57
N VAL A 215 22.39 41.21 -52.34
CA VAL A 215 23.07 42.50 -52.09
C VAL A 215 24.57 42.40 -52.41
N SER A 216 25.19 41.25 -52.18
CA SER A 216 26.64 41.07 -52.39
C SER A 216 27.01 40.91 -53.87
N LYS A 217 26.08 40.45 -54.72
CA LYS A 217 26.26 40.21 -56.15
C LYS A 217 25.79 41.44 -56.97
N ASP A 218 26.42 42.58 -56.79
CA ASP A 218 26.12 43.84 -57.51
C ASP A 218 26.43 43.81 -59.03
N GLU A 219 26.92 42.69 -59.60
CA GLU A 219 27.48 42.67 -60.97
C GLU A 219 26.99 41.59 -61.95
N VAL A 220 26.06 40.70 -61.61
CA VAL A 220 25.78 39.55 -62.52
C VAL A 220 24.31 39.41 -62.96
N LYS A 221 24.18 39.50 -64.28
CA LYS A 221 23.06 39.19 -65.18
C LYS A 221 22.22 37.98 -64.73
N THR A 222 20.92 38.20 -64.57
CA THR A 222 19.79 37.30 -64.91
C THR A 222 20.08 35.79 -65.02
N GLU A 223 20.68 35.18 -64.01
CA GLU A 223 20.42 33.77 -63.75
C GLU A 223 19.04 33.67 -63.09
N PRO A 224 18.22 32.67 -63.46
CA PRO A 224 16.86 32.57 -62.95
C PRO A 224 16.93 32.25 -61.46
N ILE A 225 16.40 33.17 -60.64
CA ILE A 225 16.24 33.06 -59.18
C ILE A 225 15.67 31.70 -58.74
N ASP A 226 14.88 31.06 -59.61
CA ASP A 226 14.33 29.72 -59.40
C ASP A 226 15.39 28.62 -59.28
N ASN A 227 16.49 28.70 -60.04
CA ASN A 227 17.58 27.73 -59.95
C ASN A 227 18.29 27.84 -58.60
N LEU A 228 18.64 29.06 -58.18
CA LEU A 228 19.26 29.33 -56.88
C LEU A 228 18.37 28.87 -55.72
N LYS A 229 17.05 29.13 -55.80
CA LYS A 229 16.08 28.68 -54.81
C LYS A 229 16.02 27.15 -54.72
N SER A 230 16.05 26.45 -55.86
CA SER A 230 16.00 24.98 -55.90
C SER A 230 17.27 24.32 -55.37
N GLU A 231 18.44 24.91 -55.65
CA GLU A 231 19.75 24.40 -55.23
C GLU A 231 19.96 24.55 -53.72
N LEU A 232 19.74 25.76 -53.17
CA LEU A 232 19.75 25.99 -51.72
C LEU A 232 18.76 25.10 -50.98
N LYS A 233 17.57 24.87 -51.55
CA LYS A 233 16.55 23.99 -50.96
C LYS A 233 17.04 22.54 -50.89
N ALA A 234 17.72 22.05 -51.92
CA ALA A 234 18.28 20.70 -51.93
C ALA A 234 19.43 20.56 -50.93
N GLU A 235 20.31 21.56 -50.86
CA GLU A 235 21.47 21.56 -49.98
C GLU A 235 21.07 21.61 -48.49
N LEU A 236 20.15 22.51 -48.12
CA LEU A 236 19.57 22.56 -46.77
C LEU A 236 18.89 21.24 -46.36
N LYS A 237 18.18 20.59 -47.29
CA LYS A 237 17.53 19.29 -47.01
C LYS A 237 18.54 18.20 -46.70
N ILE A 238 19.69 18.18 -47.40
CA ILE A 238 20.76 17.22 -47.15
C ILE A 238 21.43 17.50 -45.79
N GLU A 239 21.78 18.75 -45.52
CA GLU A 239 22.47 19.15 -44.30
C GLU A 239 21.63 18.86 -43.05
N LEU A 240 20.33 19.19 -43.06
CA LEU A 240 19.40 18.85 -41.98
C LEU A 240 19.32 17.33 -41.75
N LEU A 241 19.21 16.56 -42.83
CA LEU A 241 19.13 15.10 -42.73
C LEU A 241 20.41 14.50 -42.14
N GLU A 242 21.58 15.04 -42.49
CA GLU A 242 22.86 14.65 -41.91
C GLU A 242 22.98 15.05 -40.44
N GLU A 243 22.58 16.26 -40.05
CA GLU A 243 22.56 16.71 -38.64
C GLU A 243 21.70 15.78 -37.78
N PHE A 244 20.47 15.48 -38.21
CA PHE A 244 19.58 14.58 -37.48
C PHE A 244 20.12 13.14 -37.41
N LYS A 245 20.75 12.66 -38.48
CA LYS A 245 21.32 11.31 -38.52
C LYS A 245 22.61 11.19 -37.70
N ASN A 246 23.40 12.26 -37.64
CA ASN A 246 24.65 12.33 -36.90
C ASN A 246 24.44 12.62 -35.41
N ARG A 247 23.29 13.19 -35.02
CA ARG A 247 22.76 13.11 -33.65
C ARG A 247 22.30 11.69 -33.35
N LYS A 248 23.23 10.76 -33.37
CA LYS A 248 23.08 9.47 -32.69
C LYS A 248 22.63 9.83 -31.28
N PRO A 249 21.46 9.37 -30.80
CA PRO A 249 21.05 9.66 -29.44
C PRO A 249 22.21 9.19 -28.58
N GLU A 250 22.87 10.11 -27.87
CA GLU A 250 23.92 9.78 -26.91
C GLU A 250 23.24 8.78 -25.98
N SER A 251 23.49 7.50 -26.28
CA SER A 251 22.89 6.40 -25.57
C SER A 251 23.38 6.62 -24.17
N SER A 252 22.45 6.94 -23.27
CA SER A 252 22.72 7.15 -21.87
C SER A 252 23.32 5.86 -21.32
N GLU A 253 24.64 5.70 -21.47
CA GLU A 253 25.48 4.67 -20.93
C GLU A 253 25.50 4.91 -19.43
N GLY A 254 24.54 4.33 -18.72
CA GLY A 254 24.47 4.54 -17.27
C GLY A 254 23.31 3.92 -16.51
N TYR A 255 22.30 3.34 -17.15
CA TYR A 255 21.23 2.65 -16.41
C TYR A 255 21.26 1.14 -16.67
N ALA A 256 22.10 0.45 -15.90
CA ALA A 256 22.14 -1.01 -15.77
C ALA A 256 20.93 -1.56 -14.98
N GLY A 257 19.72 -1.20 -15.42
CA GLY A 257 18.48 -1.77 -14.90
C GLY A 257 17.67 -2.28 -16.07
N GLU A 258 17.64 -3.60 -16.28
CA GLU A 258 16.82 -4.26 -17.30
C GLU A 258 15.35 -3.78 -17.21
N PRO A 259 14.83 -3.02 -18.20
CA PRO A 259 13.41 -2.75 -18.26
C PRO A 259 12.74 -3.94 -18.92
N LYS A 260 12.26 -4.89 -18.11
CA LYS A 260 11.41 -5.98 -18.61
C LYS A 260 10.08 -5.40 -19.11
N GLY A 261 9.95 -5.23 -20.42
CA GLY A 261 8.66 -5.21 -21.12
C GLY A 261 8.12 -3.89 -21.68
N GLY A 262 8.89 -2.79 -21.69
CA GLY A 262 8.48 -1.57 -22.37
C GLY A 262 8.97 -1.54 -23.82
N ARG A 263 8.08 -1.57 -24.82
CA ARG A 263 8.44 -1.20 -26.21
C ARG A 263 9.12 0.17 -26.16
N ARG A 264 10.42 0.24 -26.43
CA ARG A 264 11.08 1.51 -26.73
C ARG A 264 10.42 2.04 -28.00
N ILE A 265 9.74 3.17 -27.87
CA ILE A 265 9.36 3.97 -29.04
C ILE A 265 10.67 4.62 -29.46
N CYS A 266 11.23 4.14 -30.56
CA CYS A 266 12.41 4.73 -31.16
C CYS A 266 12.00 6.09 -31.75
N ILE A 267 12.81 7.13 -31.52
CA ILE A 267 12.53 8.47 -32.05
C ILE A 267 12.55 8.44 -33.59
N GLU A 268 13.25 7.47 -34.20
CA GLU A 268 13.22 7.21 -35.63
C GLU A 268 11.81 6.93 -36.19
N ASP A 269 10.83 6.51 -35.36
CA ASP A 269 9.45 6.28 -35.81
C ASP A 269 8.59 7.57 -35.81
N LEU A 270 9.05 8.69 -35.24
CA LEU A 270 8.25 9.91 -35.07
C LEU A 270 8.31 10.90 -36.25
N MET A 271 9.35 10.81 -37.08
CA MET A 271 9.52 11.67 -38.26
C MET A 271 9.62 10.81 -39.51
N THR A 272 8.50 10.70 -40.22
CA THR A 272 8.49 10.06 -41.54
C THR A 272 9.08 11.03 -42.57
N MET A 273 9.66 10.52 -43.66
CA MET A 273 10.19 11.41 -44.72
C MET A 273 9.11 12.32 -45.32
N GLU A 274 7.83 11.96 -45.20
CA GLU A 274 6.69 12.79 -45.59
C GLU A 274 6.55 14.06 -44.72
N ASP A 275 6.88 13.98 -43.42
CA ASP A 275 6.87 15.14 -42.52
C ASP A 275 7.95 16.18 -42.86
N MET A 276 9.07 15.73 -43.46
CA MET A 276 10.17 16.59 -43.88
C MET A 276 9.81 17.39 -45.13
N ASP A 277 9.08 16.81 -46.08
CA ASP A 277 8.68 17.53 -47.30
C ASP A 277 7.79 18.73 -46.98
N ASP A 278 6.93 18.62 -45.97
CA ASP A 278 6.08 19.69 -45.43
C ASP A 278 6.86 20.88 -44.81
N ILE A 279 8.05 20.62 -44.25
CA ILE A 279 8.91 21.65 -43.65
C ILE A 279 9.60 22.45 -44.76
N VAL A 280 9.94 21.79 -45.87
CA VAL A 280 10.73 22.38 -46.97
C VAL A 280 9.83 22.97 -48.09
N VAL A 281 8.50 22.90 -47.98
CA VAL A 281 7.60 23.72 -48.81
C VAL A 281 7.64 25.18 -48.32
N LEU A 282 8.70 25.90 -48.70
CA LEU A 282 8.91 27.34 -48.55
C LEU A 282 8.81 28.09 -49.90
#